data_AF-A0A2N2V1J4-F1
#
_entry.id   AF-A0A2N2V1J4-F1
#
_cell.length_a   1.000
_cell.length_b   1.000
_cell.length_c   1.000
_cell.angle_alpha   90.00
_cell.angle_beta   90.00
_cell.angle_gamma   90.00
#
_symmetry.space_group_name_H-M   'P 1'
#
loop_
_entity.id
_entity.type
_entity.pdbx_description
1 polymer ?
#
loop_
_entity_poly.entity_id
_entity_poly.type
_entity_poly.pdbx_seq_one_letter_code
_entity_poly.pdbx_strand_id
1 'polypeptide(L)'
;MQAHQWHWGINQWVEFLRDKDTPVLPRTRAIIAALEAGGDEQRDCLSARDLVNIVYADPYLALKLLRRAEQRRSRQLGHDTTTPLAAVLQTGYDELKTIVSSSPELADVPDGCHTCEFRSVLACSIARAWANRRADVSPDEVSMAALLVETGELLLWHFAPEMTDKETRTRDWNERFWALMKRESEIDFTFRQLTTALALAWELPSLVVLLIKGTDTPRANIARLAADAAKLITTDLEVPSLLAILRDAHVAVPAATLADLAEPLPLPDDIRAGLLAAIAAETPA
;
A
#
# COMPACT_ATOMS: atom_id res chain seq x y z
N MET A 1 22.64 -12.03 -2.15
CA MET A 1 22.40 -11.37 -3.47
C MET A 1 23.62 -11.53 -4.39
N GLN A 2 23.53 -11.42 -5.73
CA GLN A 2 24.73 -11.47 -6.60
C GLN A 2 25.44 -10.11 -6.63
N ALA A 3 26.78 -10.09 -6.67
CA ALA A 3 27.59 -8.87 -6.56
C ALA A 3 27.24 -7.78 -7.60
N HIS A 4 26.83 -8.18 -8.81
CA HIS A 4 26.50 -7.25 -9.88
C HIS A 4 25.15 -6.53 -9.66
N GLN A 5 24.26 -7.07 -8.84
CA GLN A 5 22.93 -6.49 -8.57
C GLN A 5 23.00 -5.22 -7.70
N TRP A 6 24.10 -5.01 -6.97
CA TRP A 6 24.35 -3.76 -6.25
C TRP A 6 24.51 -2.55 -7.17
N HIS A 7 24.89 -2.77 -8.43
CA HIS A 7 25.12 -1.69 -9.40
C HIS A 7 23.95 -1.53 -10.38
N TRP A 8 22.82 -2.19 -10.10
CA TRP A 8 21.65 -2.12 -10.97
C TRP A 8 20.92 -0.80 -10.82
N GLY A 9 20.69 -0.13 -11.95
CA GLY A 9 19.77 1.00 -12.02
C GLY A 9 18.31 0.55 -12.03
N ILE A 10 17.40 1.51 -11.86
CA ILE A 10 15.95 1.25 -11.75
C ILE A 10 15.40 0.39 -12.90
N ASN A 11 15.82 0.60 -14.15
CA ASN A 11 15.32 -0.15 -15.30
C ASN A 11 15.70 -1.63 -15.23
N GLN A 12 16.89 -1.97 -14.72
CA GLN A 12 17.32 -3.36 -14.56
C GLN A 12 16.53 -4.05 -13.45
N TRP A 13 16.25 -3.34 -12.35
CA TRP A 13 15.37 -3.84 -11.30
C TRP A 13 13.95 -4.06 -11.81
N VAL A 14 13.40 -3.14 -12.60
CA VAL A 14 12.07 -3.29 -13.21
C VAL A 14 12.01 -4.51 -14.12
N GLU A 15 12.97 -4.68 -15.03
CA GLU A 15 13.06 -5.86 -15.91
C GLU A 15 13.17 -7.16 -15.11
N PHE A 16 13.97 -7.16 -14.03
CA PHE A 16 14.12 -8.35 -13.19
C PHE A 16 12.86 -8.69 -12.38
N LEU A 17 12.18 -7.67 -11.83
CA LEU A 17 11.07 -7.82 -10.89
C LEU A 17 9.70 -7.98 -11.57
N ARG A 18 9.48 -7.40 -12.76
CA ARG A 18 8.14 -7.34 -13.37
C ARG A 18 7.51 -8.72 -13.62
N ASP A 19 8.36 -9.71 -13.87
CA ASP A 19 8.01 -11.09 -14.23
C ASP A 19 8.20 -12.07 -13.06
N LYS A 20 8.57 -11.57 -11.87
CA LYS A 20 8.66 -12.42 -10.68
C LYS A 20 7.29 -12.83 -10.18
N ASP A 21 7.17 -14.11 -9.86
CA ASP A 21 5.99 -14.59 -9.16
C ASP A 21 6.08 -14.21 -7.69
N THR A 22 5.17 -13.33 -7.27
CA THR A 22 5.08 -12.84 -5.90
C THR A 22 4.21 -13.76 -5.05
N PRO A 23 4.42 -13.84 -3.74
CA PRO A 23 3.56 -14.64 -2.86
C PRO A 23 2.19 -14.01 -2.68
N VAL A 24 1.31 -14.68 -1.93
CA VAL A 24 0.19 -14.05 -1.23
C VAL A 24 0.40 -14.25 0.26
N LEU A 25 -0.27 -13.45 1.09
CA LEU A 25 -0.07 -13.56 2.52
C LEU A 25 -0.62 -14.88 3.09
N PRO A 26 0.03 -15.47 4.11
CA PRO A 26 -0.45 -16.68 4.76
C PRO A 26 -1.90 -16.55 5.27
N ARG A 27 -2.26 -15.38 5.81
CA ARG A 27 -3.65 -15.10 6.24
C ARG A 27 -4.66 -15.21 5.10
N THR A 28 -4.31 -14.72 3.92
CA THR A 28 -5.16 -14.76 2.72
C THR A 28 -5.38 -16.19 2.28
N ARG A 29 -4.31 -16.98 2.23
CA ARG A 29 -4.39 -18.42 1.91
C ARG A 29 -5.27 -19.17 2.90
N ALA A 30 -5.13 -18.90 4.20
CA ALA A 30 -5.93 -19.51 5.25
C ALA A 30 -7.43 -19.15 5.13
N ILE A 31 -7.74 -17.87 4.85
CA ILE A 31 -9.13 -17.43 4.64
C ILE A 31 -9.74 -18.13 3.43
N ILE A 32 -9.04 -18.19 2.29
CA ILE A 32 -9.56 -18.85 1.09
C ILE A 32 -9.75 -20.35 1.31
N ALA A 33 -8.80 -21.02 1.97
CA ALA A 33 -8.93 -22.44 2.31
C ALA A 33 -10.14 -22.70 3.24
N ALA A 34 -10.40 -21.81 4.20
CA ALA A 34 -11.57 -21.92 5.07
C ALA A 34 -12.89 -21.72 4.31
N LEU A 35 -12.92 -20.80 3.34
CA LEU A 35 -14.10 -20.60 2.48
C LEU A 35 -14.34 -21.83 1.58
N GLU A 36 -13.28 -22.45 1.05
CA GLU A 36 -13.38 -23.68 0.26
C GLU A 36 -13.90 -24.87 1.07
N ALA A 37 -13.45 -25.00 2.32
CA ALA A 37 -13.90 -26.05 3.22
C ALA A 37 -15.40 -25.94 3.58
N GLY A 38 -15.98 -24.75 3.46
CA GLY A 38 -17.41 -24.50 3.66
C GLY A 38 -18.33 -24.97 2.53
N GLY A 39 -17.77 -25.40 1.39
CA GLY A 39 -18.53 -25.92 0.25
C GLY A 39 -19.37 -24.86 -0.49
N ASP A 40 -20.28 -25.33 -1.34
CA ASP A 40 -21.09 -24.47 -2.22
C ASP A 40 -22.07 -23.55 -1.45
N GLU A 41 -22.58 -23.98 -0.28
CA GLU A 41 -23.48 -23.16 0.55
C GLU A 41 -22.78 -21.90 1.08
N GLN A 42 -21.55 -22.03 1.58
CA GLN A 42 -20.76 -20.89 2.03
C GLN A 42 -20.38 -19.98 0.86
N ARG A 43 -20.12 -20.56 -0.32
CA ARG A 43 -19.85 -19.81 -1.55
C ARG A 43 -21.04 -18.96 -1.97
N ASP A 44 -22.25 -19.51 -1.96
CA ASP A 44 -23.47 -18.78 -2.37
C ASP A 44 -23.81 -17.63 -1.42
N CYS A 45 -23.32 -17.69 -0.18
CA CYS A 45 -23.44 -16.61 0.80
C CYS A 45 -22.38 -15.50 0.65
N LEU A 46 -21.31 -15.72 -0.13
CA LEU A 46 -20.25 -14.73 -0.30
C LEU A 46 -20.68 -13.60 -1.23
N SER A 47 -20.68 -12.38 -0.71
CA SER A 47 -20.84 -11.19 -1.54
C SER A 47 -19.51 -10.79 -2.19
N ALA A 48 -19.57 -10.05 -3.29
CA ALA A 48 -18.38 -9.43 -3.88
C ALA A 48 -17.66 -8.51 -2.87
N ARG A 49 -18.40 -7.92 -1.93
CA ARG A 49 -17.85 -7.04 -0.89
C ARG A 49 -17.02 -7.81 0.14
N ASP A 50 -17.39 -9.04 0.45
CA ASP A 50 -16.62 -9.90 1.36
C ASP A 50 -15.26 -10.24 0.75
N LEU A 51 -15.23 -10.54 -0.56
CA LEU A 51 -13.98 -10.77 -1.30
C LEU A 51 -13.11 -9.51 -1.37
N VAL A 52 -13.72 -8.33 -1.56
CA VAL A 52 -12.99 -7.05 -1.55
C VAL A 52 -12.27 -6.81 -0.22
N ASN A 53 -12.84 -7.20 0.92
CA ASN A 53 -12.17 -7.06 2.21
C ASN A 53 -10.91 -7.94 2.32
N ILE A 54 -10.92 -9.13 1.71
CA ILE A 54 -9.74 -9.99 1.62
C ILE A 54 -8.65 -9.31 0.77
N VAL A 55 -9.04 -8.68 -0.34
CA VAL A 55 -8.12 -7.95 -1.22
C VAL A 55 -7.49 -6.75 -0.50
N TYR A 56 -8.26 -5.97 0.25
CA TYR A 56 -7.73 -4.84 1.03
C TYR A 56 -6.74 -5.26 2.13
N ALA A 57 -6.81 -6.51 2.56
CA ALA A 57 -5.92 -7.05 3.58
C ALA A 57 -4.65 -7.68 2.99
N ASP A 58 -4.41 -7.63 1.67
CA ASP A 58 -3.24 -8.27 1.05
C ASP A 58 -2.74 -7.48 -0.19
N PRO A 59 -1.62 -6.74 -0.08
CA PRO A 59 -1.10 -5.95 -1.19
C PRO A 59 -0.65 -6.82 -2.38
N TYR A 60 -0.22 -8.06 -2.15
CA TYR A 60 0.16 -8.96 -3.24
C TYR A 60 -1.06 -9.48 -3.99
N LEU A 61 -2.09 -9.91 -3.25
CA LEU A 61 -3.35 -10.32 -3.86
C LEU A 61 -3.97 -9.17 -4.65
N ALA A 62 -3.99 -7.97 -4.08
CA ALA A 62 -4.48 -6.77 -4.73
C ALA A 62 -3.77 -6.49 -6.06
N LEU A 63 -2.44 -6.52 -6.07
CA LEU A 63 -1.67 -6.34 -7.30
C LEU A 63 -1.96 -7.46 -8.32
N LYS A 64 -1.92 -8.73 -7.90
CA LYS A 64 -2.17 -9.88 -8.79
C LYS A 64 -3.55 -9.83 -9.42
N LEU A 65 -4.57 -9.51 -8.63
CA LEU A 65 -5.96 -9.41 -9.08
C LEU A 65 -6.14 -8.26 -10.06
N LEU A 66 -5.56 -7.09 -9.76
CA LEU A 66 -5.59 -5.92 -10.64
C LEU A 66 -4.92 -6.21 -11.99
N ARG A 67 -3.71 -6.80 -11.97
CA ARG A 67 -2.99 -7.22 -13.18
C ARG A 67 -3.80 -8.24 -13.99
N ARG A 68 -4.43 -9.21 -13.32
CA ARG A 68 -5.27 -10.22 -14.00
C ARG A 68 -6.50 -9.59 -14.65
N ALA A 69 -7.13 -8.64 -13.98
CA ALA A 69 -8.29 -7.92 -14.50
C ALA A 69 -7.90 -7.07 -15.74
N GLU A 70 -6.81 -6.31 -15.68
CA GLU A 70 -6.36 -5.51 -16.83
C GLU A 70 -5.92 -6.36 -18.04
N GLN A 71 -5.28 -7.50 -17.81
CA GLN A 71 -4.94 -8.44 -18.89
C GLN A 71 -6.19 -8.98 -19.62
N ARG A 72 -7.30 -9.18 -18.91
CA ARG A 72 -8.59 -9.57 -19.50
C ARG A 72 -9.29 -8.40 -20.19
N ARG A 73 -9.18 -7.18 -19.63
CA ARG A 73 -9.76 -5.95 -20.19
C ARG A 73 -9.30 -5.75 -21.63
N SER A 74 -7.99 -5.81 -21.88
CA SER A 74 -7.38 -5.68 -23.22
C SER A 74 -8.02 -6.60 -24.27
N ARG A 75 -8.68 -7.70 -23.84
CA ARG A 75 -9.33 -8.67 -24.71
C ARG A 75 -10.86 -8.54 -24.79
N GLN A 76 -11.54 -7.86 -23.86
CA GLN A 76 -13.01 -8.00 -23.68
C GLN A 76 -13.79 -6.74 -23.24
N LEU A 77 -13.18 -5.69 -22.65
CA LEU A 77 -13.92 -4.57 -22.00
C LEU A 77 -13.28 -3.20 -22.29
N GLY A 78 -14.10 -2.14 -22.32
CA GLY A 78 -13.68 -0.78 -22.72
C GLY A 78 -13.28 0.19 -21.58
N HIS A 79 -13.49 -0.15 -20.31
CA HIS A 79 -13.19 0.72 -19.17
C HIS A 79 -12.05 0.16 -18.30
N ASP A 80 -11.23 1.04 -17.73
CA ASP A 80 -10.12 0.71 -16.85
C ASP A 80 -10.62 0.10 -15.52
N THR A 81 -9.99 -0.97 -15.05
CA THR A 81 -10.27 -1.55 -13.74
C THR A 81 -9.37 -0.89 -12.70
N THR A 82 -9.92 0.08 -11.97
CA THR A 82 -9.17 0.92 -11.01
C THR A 82 -9.48 0.62 -9.55
N THR A 83 -10.50 -0.21 -9.27
CA THR A 83 -10.95 -0.55 -7.91
C THR A 83 -10.87 -2.05 -7.62
N PRO A 84 -10.73 -2.46 -6.35
CA PRO A 84 -10.80 -3.86 -5.95
C PRO A 84 -12.15 -4.50 -6.30
N LEU A 85 -13.25 -3.78 -6.15
CA LEU A 85 -14.58 -4.29 -6.50
C LEU A 85 -14.69 -4.60 -7.99
N ALA A 86 -14.24 -3.69 -8.86
CA ALA A 86 -14.22 -3.93 -10.30
C ALA A 86 -13.32 -5.13 -10.64
N ALA A 87 -12.15 -5.25 -10.01
CA ALA A 87 -11.26 -6.39 -10.20
C ALA A 87 -11.94 -7.71 -9.79
N VAL A 88 -12.54 -7.77 -8.60
CA VAL A 88 -13.26 -8.95 -8.09
C VAL A 88 -14.43 -9.33 -9.02
N LEU A 89 -15.23 -8.37 -9.47
CA LEU A 89 -16.36 -8.63 -10.35
C LEU A 89 -15.91 -9.12 -11.74
N GLN A 90 -14.80 -8.61 -12.25
CA GLN A 90 -14.26 -9.01 -13.55
C GLN A 90 -13.55 -10.36 -13.52
N THR A 91 -12.86 -10.69 -12.42
CA THR A 91 -12.14 -11.96 -12.30
C THR A 91 -13.04 -13.08 -11.80
N GLY A 92 -13.95 -12.78 -10.87
CA GLY A 92 -14.78 -13.74 -10.15
C GLY A 92 -14.03 -14.48 -9.03
N TYR A 93 -14.79 -15.21 -8.21
CA TYR A 93 -14.27 -15.98 -7.08
C TYR A 93 -13.33 -17.12 -7.50
N ASP A 94 -13.68 -17.87 -8.54
CA ASP A 94 -12.88 -19.02 -8.98
C ASP A 94 -11.48 -18.61 -9.47
N GLU A 95 -11.37 -17.44 -10.11
CA GLU A 95 -10.08 -16.89 -10.50
C GLU A 95 -9.27 -16.41 -9.30
N LEU A 96 -9.92 -15.78 -8.32
CA LEU A 96 -9.27 -15.35 -7.08
C LEU A 96 -8.68 -16.55 -6.34
N LYS A 97 -9.44 -17.65 -6.21
CA LYS A 97 -8.91 -18.92 -5.68
C LYS A 97 -7.72 -19.42 -6.49
N THR A 98 -7.84 -19.42 -7.81
CA THR A 98 -6.75 -19.86 -8.70
C THR A 98 -5.48 -19.05 -8.46
N ILE A 99 -5.60 -17.72 -8.34
CA ILE A 99 -4.48 -16.83 -8.03
C ILE A 99 -3.84 -17.18 -6.68
N VAL A 100 -4.65 -17.40 -5.64
CA VAL A 100 -4.15 -17.71 -4.29
C VAL A 100 -3.46 -19.08 -4.27
N SER A 101 -4.10 -20.09 -4.85
CA SER A 101 -3.57 -21.46 -4.88
C SER A 101 -2.33 -21.61 -5.77
N SER A 102 -2.22 -20.83 -6.86
CA SER A 102 -1.04 -20.85 -7.73
C SER A 102 0.11 -19.97 -7.22
N SER A 103 -0.11 -19.12 -6.22
CA SER A 103 0.93 -18.23 -5.70
C SER A 103 1.91 -18.99 -4.81
N PRO A 104 3.22 -18.67 -4.86
CA PRO A 104 4.22 -19.30 -4.03
C PRO A 104 3.92 -19.10 -2.54
N GLU A 105 4.44 -20.02 -1.72
CA GLU A 105 4.36 -19.90 -0.28
C GLU A 105 5.32 -18.82 0.22
N LEU A 106 4.89 -18.13 1.28
CA LEU A 106 5.68 -17.14 1.96
C LEU A 106 6.47 -17.84 3.08
N ALA A 107 7.74 -18.15 2.85
CA ALA A 107 8.62 -18.79 3.83
C ALA A 107 9.84 -17.92 4.14
N ASP A 108 10.26 -17.91 5.40
CA ASP A 108 11.51 -17.27 5.89
C ASP A 108 11.72 -15.83 5.42
N VAL A 109 10.70 -14.98 5.56
CA VAL A 109 10.77 -13.59 5.14
C VAL A 109 11.40 -12.70 6.22
N PRO A 110 12.26 -11.73 5.87
CA PRO A 110 12.80 -10.79 6.85
C PRO A 110 11.72 -9.96 7.54
N ASP A 111 11.95 -9.60 8.81
CA ASP A 111 11.05 -8.77 9.63
C ASP A 111 10.65 -7.44 8.95
N GLY A 112 11.57 -6.84 8.18
CA GLY A 112 11.31 -5.61 7.42
C GLY A 112 10.19 -5.76 6.38
N CYS A 113 10.01 -6.96 5.82
CA CYS A 113 8.90 -7.24 4.92
C CYS A 113 7.56 -7.24 5.65
N HIS A 114 7.48 -7.83 6.84
CA HIS A 114 6.26 -7.82 7.65
C HIS A 114 5.87 -6.40 8.04
N THR A 115 6.86 -5.56 8.37
CA THR A 115 6.64 -4.14 8.66
C THR A 115 6.10 -3.40 7.42
N CYS A 116 6.70 -3.62 6.24
CA CYS A 116 6.26 -3.00 4.99
C CYS A 116 4.86 -3.46 4.57
N GLU A 117 4.53 -4.75 4.77
CA GLU A 117 3.20 -5.30 4.52
C GLU A 117 2.15 -4.65 5.43
N PHE A 118 2.39 -4.64 6.74
CA PHE A 118 1.50 -4.02 7.71
C PHE A 118 1.28 -2.54 7.41
N ARG A 119 2.36 -1.82 7.09
CA ARG A 119 2.32 -0.41 6.69
C ARG A 119 1.48 -0.18 5.43
N SER A 120 1.57 -1.05 4.43
CA SER A 120 0.77 -0.96 3.20
C SER A 120 -0.73 -1.13 3.48
N VAL A 121 -1.11 -2.11 4.30
CA VAL A 121 -2.51 -2.34 4.69
C VAL A 121 -3.03 -1.19 5.56
N LEU A 122 -2.21 -0.67 6.46
CA LEU A 122 -2.54 0.49 7.27
C LEU A 122 -2.75 1.75 6.41
N ALA A 123 -1.85 2.00 5.46
CA ALA A 123 -1.98 3.11 4.50
C ALA A 123 -3.29 3.03 3.71
N CYS A 124 -3.66 1.83 3.25
CA CYS A 124 -4.94 1.57 2.60
C CYS A 124 -6.14 1.97 3.48
N SER A 125 -6.13 1.54 4.74
CA SER A 125 -7.20 1.86 5.70
C SER A 125 -7.34 3.37 5.94
N ILE A 126 -6.22 4.05 6.20
CA ILE A 126 -6.17 5.49 6.45
C ILE A 126 -6.64 6.27 5.22
N ALA A 127 -6.13 5.91 4.03
CA ALA A 127 -6.51 6.52 2.77
C ALA A 127 -8.02 6.41 2.51
N ARG A 128 -8.62 5.24 2.77
CA ARG A 128 -10.06 5.03 2.63
C ARG A 128 -10.85 5.94 3.57
N ALA A 129 -10.44 6.00 4.83
CA ALA A 129 -11.10 6.81 5.84
C ALA A 129 -11.04 8.30 5.52
N TRP A 130 -9.91 8.80 5.02
CA TRP A 130 -9.74 10.19 4.62
C TRP A 130 -10.48 10.52 3.32
N ALA A 131 -10.43 9.64 2.31
CA ALA A 131 -11.15 9.82 1.06
C ALA A 131 -12.68 9.81 1.27
N ASN A 132 -13.20 8.97 2.17
CA ASN A 132 -14.60 9.00 2.57
C ASN A 132 -15.00 10.35 3.18
N ARG A 133 -14.17 10.92 4.05
CA ARG A 133 -14.41 12.24 4.67
C ARG A 133 -14.34 13.39 3.66
N ARG A 134 -13.58 13.23 2.58
CA ARG A 134 -13.57 14.17 1.43
C ARG A 134 -14.86 14.11 0.61
N ALA A 135 -15.70 13.10 0.82
CA ALA A 135 -16.74 12.70 -0.14
C ALA A 135 -16.14 12.48 -1.54
N ASP A 136 -15.01 11.77 -1.60
CA ASP A 136 -14.34 11.46 -2.86
C ASP A 136 -15.26 10.66 -3.81
N VAL A 137 -15.09 10.86 -5.11
CA VAL A 137 -15.84 10.13 -6.15
C VAL A 137 -15.62 8.62 -6.08
N SER A 138 -14.42 8.19 -5.69
CA SER A 138 -14.09 6.79 -5.50
C SER A 138 -13.00 6.64 -4.44
N PRO A 139 -13.40 6.51 -3.16
CA PRO A 139 -12.48 6.23 -2.06
C PRO A 139 -11.68 4.94 -2.27
N ASP A 140 -12.27 3.96 -2.97
CA ASP A 140 -11.65 2.67 -3.26
C ASP A 140 -10.44 2.78 -4.20
N GLU A 141 -10.44 3.71 -5.16
CA GLU A 141 -9.26 3.98 -6.02
C GLU A 141 -8.09 4.54 -5.21
N VAL A 142 -8.37 5.48 -4.31
CA VAL A 142 -7.36 6.10 -3.45
C VAL A 142 -6.77 5.08 -2.48
N SER A 143 -7.63 4.21 -1.93
CA SER A 143 -7.25 3.14 -1.00
C SER A 143 -6.41 2.07 -1.69
N MET A 144 -6.81 1.65 -2.90
CA MET A 144 -6.07 0.69 -3.71
C MET A 144 -4.69 1.23 -4.07
N ALA A 145 -4.60 2.51 -4.46
CA ALA A 145 -3.31 3.14 -4.72
C ALA A 145 -2.43 3.16 -3.46
N ALA A 146 -2.98 3.55 -2.31
CA ALA A 146 -2.24 3.57 -1.04
C ALA A 146 -1.76 2.17 -0.62
N LEU A 147 -2.54 1.12 -0.88
CA LEU A 147 -2.12 -0.27 -0.67
C LEU A 147 -0.93 -0.67 -1.54
N LEU A 148 -0.81 -0.10 -2.74
CA LEU A 148 0.21 -0.43 -3.73
C LEU A 148 1.43 0.51 -3.72
N VAL A 149 1.42 1.58 -2.92
CA VAL A 149 2.49 2.60 -2.88
C VAL A 149 3.86 1.99 -2.58
N GLU A 150 3.91 0.93 -1.78
CA GLU A 150 5.16 0.31 -1.33
C GLU A 150 5.45 -1.02 -2.02
N THR A 151 4.72 -1.37 -3.07
CA THR A 151 4.90 -2.68 -3.71
C THR A 151 6.33 -2.86 -4.24
N GLY A 152 7.01 -1.80 -4.69
CA GLY A 152 8.43 -1.87 -5.03
C GLY A 152 9.34 -2.29 -3.86
N GLU A 153 9.11 -1.74 -2.67
CA GLU A 153 9.83 -2.13 -1.43
C GLU A 153 9.49 -3.58 -1.04
N LEU A 154 8.21 -3.97 -1.12
CA LEU A 154 7.77 -5.36 -0.86
C LEU A 154 8.46 -6.37 -1.79
N LEU A 155 8.54 -6.08 -3.09
CA LEU A 155 9.23 -6.98 -4.02
C LEU A 155 10.73 -7.06 -3.72
N LEU A 156 11.38 -5.95 -3.39
CA LEU A 156 12.80 -5.97 -3.04
C LEU A 156 13.06 -6.78 -1.75
N TRP A 157 12.17 -6.75 -0.76
CA TRP A 157 12.29 -7.61 0.42
C TRP A 157 12.33 -9.11 0.08
N HIS A 158 11.63 -9.54 -0.98
CA HIS A 158 11.64 -10.94 -1.42
C HIS A 158 12.85 -11.30 -2.26
N PHE A 159 13.24 -10.43 -3.19
CA PHE A 159 14.22 -10.77 -4.21
C PHE A 159 15.61 -10.16 -3.99
N ALA A 160 15.73 -9.23 -3.04
CA ALA A 160 16.95 -8.52 -2.67
C ALA A 160 16.95 -8.05 -1.19
N PRO A 161 16.71 -8.95 -0.21
CA PRO A 161 16.53 -8.57 1.20
C PRO A 161 17.74 -7.85 1.81
N GLU A 162 18.97 -8.29 1.51
CA GLU A 162 20.22 -7.68 2.00
C GLU A 162 20.32 -6.18 1.65
N MET A 163 19.96 -5.85 0.41
CA MET A 163 19.98 -4.49 -0.13
C MET A 163 18.84 -3.66 0.44
N THR A 164 17.63 -4.23 0.48
CA THR A 164 16.44 -3.55 1.03
C THR A 164 16.63 -3.18 2.51
N ASP A 165 17.20 -4.09 3.28
CA ASP A 165 17.50 -3.91 4.70
C ASP A 165 18.52 -2.79 4.93
N LYS A 166 19.58 -2.76 4.11
CA LYS A 166 20.59 -1.70 4.17
C LYS A 166 20.03 -0.33 3.79
N GLU A 167 19.25 -0.26 2.72
CA GLU A 167 18.62 0.98 2.27
C GLU A 167 17.55 1.48 3.25
N THR A 168 16.79 0.57 3.87
CA THR A 168 15.83 0.90 4.92
C THR A 168 16.55 1.53 6.13
N ARG A 169 17.63 0.92 6.61
CA ARG A 169 18.42 1.50 7.72
C ARG A 169 19.05 2.84 7.36
N THR A 170 19.46 3.02 6.11
CA THR A 170 20.04 4.29 5.62
C THR A 170 18.98 5.37 5.55
N ARG A 171 17.77 5.06 5.03
CA ARG A 171 16.60 5.94 5.04
C ARG A 171 16.25 6.37 6.46
N ASP A 172 16.06 5.41 7.37
CA ASP A 172 15.62 5.69 8.74
C ASP A 172 16.67 6.51 9.52
N TRP A 173 17.96 6.24 9.28
CA TRP A 173 19.05 7.07 9.81
C TRP A 173 18.98 8.50 9.28
N ASN A 174 18.83 8.67 7.97
CA ASN A 174 18.80 9.98 7.32
C ASN A 174 17.58 10.81 7.73
N GLU A 175 16.44 10.18 8.00
CA GLU A 175 15.24 10.86 8.51
C GLU A 175 15.43 11.33 9.96
N ARG A 176 16.03 10.50 10.82
CA ARG A 176 16.28 10.85 12.23
C ARG A 176 17.40 11.86 12.43
N PHE A 177 18.48 11.73 11.69
CA PHE A 177 19.73 12.48 11.91
C PHE A 177 20.08 13.40 10.75
N TRP A 178 19.05 13.91 10.05
CA TRP A 178 19.20 14.75 8.86
C TRP A 178 20.16 15.93 9.04
N ALA A 179 20.24 16.50 10.25
CA ALA A 179 21.08 17.66 10.58
C ALA A 179 22.53 17.32 10.96
N LEU A 180 22.87 16.04 11.21
CA LEU A 180 24.17 15.64 11.77
C LEU A 180 25.10 15.06 10.70
N MET A 181 24.67 14.00 10.01
CA MET A 181 25.46 13.36 8.95
C MET A 181 24.56 12.44 8.10
N LYS A 182 24.47 12.74 6.80
CA LYS A 182 23.73 11.92 5.84
C LYS A 182 24.56 10.70 5.43
N ARG A 183 23.97 9.51 5.51
CA ARG A 183 24.51 8.29 4.91
C ARG A 183 24.16 8.24 3.43
N GLU A 184 25.15 7.90 2.61
CA GLU A 184 24.95 7.68 1.17
C GLU A 184 24.13 6.41 0.95
N SER A 185 23.18 6.49 0.01
CA SER A 185 22.43 5.34 -0.48
C SER A 185 23.28 4.61 -1.51
N GLU A 186 23.19 3.27 -1.55
CA GLU A 186 23.90 2.46 -2.54
C GLU A 186 23.16 2.38 -3.88
N ILE A 187 21.92 2.83 -3.92
CA ILE A 187 21.11 2.92 -5.12
C ILE A 187 20.79 4.37 -5.49
N ASP A 188 20.61 4.61 -6.78
CA ASP A 188 20.31 5.92 -7.35
C ASP A 188 18.80 6.21 -7.48
N PHE A 189 17.96 5.36 -6.89
CA PHE A 189 16.50 5.48 -6.91
C PHE A 189 15.88 5.24 -5.53
N THR A 190 14.69 5.78 -5.32
CA THR A 190 13.85 5.52 -4.15
C THR A 190 12.92 4.33 -4.38
N PHE A 191 12.50 3.64 -3.32
CA PHE A 191 11.50 2.57 -3.45
C PHE A 191 10.19 3.03 -4.11
N ARG A 192 9.77 4.29 -3.89
CA ARG A 192 8.59 4.87 -4.55
C ARG A 192 8.78 5.05 -6.06
N GLN A 193 9.98 5.45 -6.50
CA GLN A 193 10.31 5.49 -7.92
C GLN A 193 10.25 4.08 -8.53
N LEU A 194 10.78 3.07 -7.84
CA LEU A 194 10.68 1.67 -8.27
C LEU A 194 9.22 1.20 -8.36
N THR A 195 8.38 1.46 -7.34
CA THR A 195 6.94 1.14 -7.40
C THR A 195 6.28 1.77 -8.62
N THR A 196 6.55 3.05 -8.88
CA THR A 196 5.95 3.78 -10.01
C THR A 196 6.42 3.20 -11.35
N ALA A 197 7.70 2.87 -11.49
CA ALA A 197 8.26 2.27 -12.69
C ALA A 197 7.72 0.85 -12.94
N LEU A 198 7.54 0.06 -11.87
CA LEU A 198 6.89 -1.26 -11.95
C LEU A 198 5.41 -1.15 -12.33
N ALA A 199 4.68 -0.20 -11.76
CA ALA A 199 3.27 0.04 -12.09
C ALA A 199 3.08 0.37 -13.58
N LEU A 200 3.99 1.16 -14.17
CA LEU A 200 4.04 1.42 -15.60
C LEU A 200 4.39 0.16 -16.41
N ALA A 201 5.39 -0.62 -15.98
CA ALA A 201 5.80 -1.85 -16.67
C ALA A 201 4.73 -2.96 -16.62
N TRP A 202 3.85 -2.94 -15.61
CA TRP A 202 2.69 -3.83 -15.52
C TRP A 202 1.46 -3.32 -16.27
N GLU A 203 1.56 -2.18 -16.95
CA GLU A 203 0.47 -1.55 -17.68
C GLU A 203 -0.76 -1.30 -16.79
N LEU A 204 -0.53 -0.94 -15.52
CA LEU A 204 -1.63 -0.56 -14.62
C LEU A 204 -2.34 0.69 -15.15
N PRO A 205 -3.64 0.88 -14.83
CA PRO A 205 -4.38 2.05 -15.28
C PRO A 205 -3.68 3.35 -14.92
N SER A 206 -3.67 4.30 -15.84
CA SER A 206 -3.00 5.59 -15.67
C SER A 206 -3.41 6.32 -14.39
N LEU A 207 -4.69 6.19 -13.99
CA LEU A 207 -5.20 6.74 -12.74
C LEU A 207 -4.54 6.10 -11.50
N VAL A 208 -4.38 4.77 -11.48
CA VAL A 208 -3.72 4.07 -10.36
C VAL A 208 -2.26 4.50 -10.26
N VAL A 209 -1.56 4.61 -11.40
CA VAL A 209 -0.17 5.11 -11.44
C VAL A 209 -0.06 6.54 -10.91
N LEU A 210 -0.98 7.43 -11.32
CA LEU A 210 -1.03 8.82 -10.84
C LEU A 210 -1.22 8.89 -9.32
N LEU A 211 -2.14 8.08 -8.78
CA LEU A 211 -2.42 8.04 -7.35
C LEU A 211 -1.23 7.47 -6.54
N ILE A 212 -0.57 6.42 -7.04
CA ILE A 212 0.65 5.84 -6.43
C ILE A 212 1.79 6.86 -6.38
N LYS A 213 1.97 7.63 -7.46
CA LYS A 213 2.99 8.70 -7.54
C LYS A 213 2.77 9.75 -6.43
N GLY A 214 1.52 10.00 -6.05
CA GLY A 214 1.21 10.76 -4.85
C GLY A 214 1.41 12.27 -4.99
N THR A 215 1.25 12.82 -6.19
CA THR A 215 1.48 14.24 -6.50
C THR A 215 0.35 14.82 -7.36
N ASP A 216 0.32 16.14 -7.49
CA ASP A 216 -0.47 16.87 -8.49
C ASP A 216 -2.00 16.94 -8.25
N THR A 217 -2.57 16.10 -7.39
CA THR A 217 -4.01 16.13 -7.08
C THR A 217 -4.29 15.86 -5.59
N PRO A 218 -5.40 16.37 -5.02
CA PRO A 218 -5.77 16.04 -3.64
C PRO A 218 -5.96 14.53 -3.39
N ARG A 219 -6.44 13.78 -4.39
CA ARG A 219 -6.63 12.32 -4.30
C ARG A 219 -5.29 11.60 -4.17
N ALA A 220 -4.32 11.98 -5.01
CA ALA A 220 -2.97 11.45 -4.94
C ALA A 220 -2.28 11.86 -3.62
N ASN A 221 -2.50 13.09 -3.16
CA ASN A 221 -1.99 13.56 -1.87
C ASN A 221 -2.53 12.74 -0.70
N ILE A 222 -3.82 12.37 -0.71
CA ILE A 222 -4.40 11.48 0.33
C ILE A 222 -3.68 10.13 0.34
N ALA A 223 -3.48 9.50 -0.81
CA ALA A 223 -2.78 8.21 -0.90
C ALA A 223 -1.33 8.31 -0.36
N ARG A 224 -0.61 9.38 -0.73
CA ARG A 224 0.75 9.64 -0.23
C ARG A 224 0.77 9.87 1.29
N LEU A 225 -0.04 10.81 1.78
CA LEU A 225 -0.07 11.20 3.19
C LEU A 225 -0.53 10.06 4.09
N ALA A 226 -1.43 9.19 3.59
CA ALA A 226 -1.83 7.99 4.31
C ALA A 226 -0.68 6.99 4.45
N ALA A 227 0.15 6.85 3.41
CA ALA A 227 1.36 6.04 3.47
C ALA A 227 2.40 6.63 4.44
N ASP A 228 2.57 7.96 4.42
CA ASP A 228 3.47 8.66 5.32
C ASP A 228 2.99 8.55 6.79
N ALA A 229 1.68 8.65 7.05
CA ALA A 229 1.09 8.42 8.36
C ALA A 229 1.29 6.98 8.85
N ALA A 230 1.02 6.00 7.98
CA ALA A 230 1.25 4.59 8.29
C ALA A 230 2.72 4.34 8.62
N LYS A 231 3.66 4.98 7.90
CA LYS A 231 5.08 4.89 8.20
C LYS A 231 5.41 5.38 9.60
N LEU A 232 5.01 6.60 9.96
CA LEU A 232 5.25 7.14 11.31
C LEU A 232 4.71 6.22 12.40
N ILE A 233 3.49 5.70 12.23
CA ILE A 233 2.86 4.78 13.19
C ILE A 233 3.68 3.50 13.38
N THR A 234 4.33 3.01 12.33
CA THR A 234 5.10 1.76 12.37
C THR A 234 6.56 1.91 12.81
N THR A 235 7.16 3.09 12.67
CA THR A 235 8.61 3.27 12.91
C THR A 235 8.94 4.24 14.03
N ASP A 236 8.27 5.39 14.06
CA ASP A 236 8.64 6.50 14.95
C ASP A 236 7.42 7.40 15.20
N LEU A 237 6.65 7.02 16.22
CA LEU A 237 5.37 7.63 16.50
C LEU A 237 5.55 8.85 17.40
N GLU A 238 5.73 10.02 16.78
CA GLU A 238 5.82 11.31 17.45
C GLU A 238 4.63 12.21 17.13
N VAL A 239 4.04 12.81 18.17
CA VAL A 239 2.87 13.69 18.05
C VAL A 239 3.11 14.87 17.08
N PRO A 240 4.25 15.62 17.14
CA PRO A 240 4.48 16.74 16.22
C PRO A 240 4.53 16.34 14.75
N SER A 241 5.19 15.21 14.46
CA SER A 241 5.33 14.67 13.11
C SER A 241 3.97 14.21 12.57
N LEU A 242 3.17 13.54 13.40
CA LEU A 242 1.83 13.11 13.02
C LEU A 242 0.88 14.30 12.81
N LEU A 243 0.97 15.32 13.66
CA LEU A 243 0.20 16.56 13.54
C LEU A 243 0.52 17.31 12.25
N ALA A 244 1.80 17.33 11.84
CA ALA A 244 2.19 17.90 10.54
C ALA A 244 1.52 17.17 9.37
N ILE A 245 1.50 15.83 9.38
CA ILE A 245 0.78 15.05 8.36
C ILE A 245 -0.72 15.35 8.38
N LEU A 246 -1.34 15.49 9.54
CA LEU A 246 -2.77 15.82 9.64
C LEU A 246 -3.09 17.19 9.08
N ARG A 247 -2.21 18.19 9.27
CA ARG A 247 -2.36 19.53 8.65
C ARG A 247 -2.31 19.43 7.13
N ASP A 248 -1.36 18.70 6.58
CA ASP A 248 -1.28 18.46 5.13
C ASP A 248 -2.49 17.67 4.61
N ALA A 249 -2.99 16.70 5.38
CA ALA A 249 -4.18 15.93 5.04
C ALA A 249 -5.44 16.80 5.07
N HIS A 250 -5.54 17.76 5.99
CA HIS A 250 -6.64 18.72 6.06
C HIS A 250 -6.71 19.60 4.80
N VAL A 251 -5.56 20.00 4.24
CA VAL A 251 -5.53 20.70 2.93
C VAL A 251 -6.13 19.84 1.82
N ALA A 252 -5.87 18.52 1.84
CA ALA A 252 -6.43 17.58 0.89
C ALA A 252 -7.89 17.18 1.22
N VAL A 253 -8.36 17.38 2.45
CA VAL A 253 -9.69 17.00 2.95
C VAL A 253 -10.31 18.16 3.75
N PRO A 254 -10.65 19.29 3.10
CA PRO A 254 -11.00 20.52 3.80
C PRO A 254 -12.31 20.43 4.60
N ALA A 255 -13.17 19.46 4.28
CA ALA A 255 -14.42 19.22 5.01
C ALA A 255 -14.23 18.52 6.37
N ALA A 256 -13.08 17.90 6.62
CA ALA A 256 -12.80 17.16 7.84
C ALA A 256 -11.94 17.99 8.78
N THR A 257 -12.25 18.01 10.08
CA THR A 257 -11.37 18.61 11.08
C THR A 257 -10.11 17.77 11.29
N LEU A 258 -9.07 18.33 11.94
CA LEU A 258 -7.89 17.55 12.33
C LEU A 258 -8.26 16.37 13.25
N ALA A 259 -9.25 16.54 14.11
CA ALA A 259 -9.75 15.47 14.98
C ALA A 259 -10.43 14.35 14.17
N ASP A 260 -11.22 14.71 13.15
CA ASP A 260 -11.81 13.72 12.23
C ASP A 260 -10.73 12.93 11.50
N LEU A 261 -9.66 13.58 11.05
CA LEU A 261 -8.56 12.92 10.36
C LEU A 261 -7.68 12.06 11.28
N ALA A 262 -7.62 12.39 12.58
CA ALA A 262 -6.91 11.62 13.60
C ALA A 262 -7.67 10.36 14.07
N GLU A 263 -9.00 10.39 14.06
CA GLU A 263 -9.87 9.29 14.51
C GLU A 263 -9.50 7.91 13.93
N PRO A 264 -9.32 7.73 12.60
CA PRO A 264 -9.09 6.40 12.00
C PRO A 264 -7.68 5.85 12.24
N LEU A 265 -6.78 6.64 12.84
CA LEU A 265 -5.40 6.22 13.09
C LEU A 265 -5.35 5.27 14.29
N PRO A 266 -4.73 4.08 14.18
CA PRO A 266 -4.58 3.14 15.29
C PRO A 266 -3.44 3.58 16.22
N LEU A 267 -3.71 4.59 17.05
CA LEU A 267 -2.75 5.17 17.99
C LEU A 267 -2.94 4.60 19.40
N PRO A 268 -1.84 4.37 20.16
CA PRO A 268 -1.88 4.18 21.62
C PRO A 268 -2.61 5.34 22.33
N ASP A 269 -3.23 5.06 23.48
CA ASP A 269 -4.08 6.02 24.19
C ASP A 269 -3.34 7.29 24.62
N ASP A 270 -2.09 7.16 25.05
CA ASP A 270 -1.22 8.26 25.45
C ASP A 270 -0.87 9.18 24.26
N ILE A 271 -0.50 8.59 23.12
CA ILE A 271 -0.24 9.33 21.88
C ILE A 271 -1.51 10.00 21.38
N ARG A 272 -2.66 9.31 21.42
CA ARG A 272 -3.95 9.86 21.02
C ARG A 272 -4.32 11.07 21.88
N ALA A 273 -4.18 10.97 23.19
CA ALA A 273 -4.46 12.07 24.11
C ALA A 273 -3.54 13.27 23.85
N GLY A 274 -2.23 13.04 23.66
CA GLY A 274 -1.28 14.08 23.32
C GLY A 274 -1.59 14.78 21.99
N LEU A 275 -1.97 14.01 20.97
CA LEU A 275 -2.36 14.54 19.67
C LEU A 275 -3.62 15.39 19.74
N LEU A 276 -4.67 14.94 20.44
CA LEU A 276 -5.91 15.70 20.61
C LEU A 276 -5.67 17.00 21.40
N ALA A 277 -4.80 16.98 22.41
CA ALA A 277 -4.41 18.18 23.13
C ALA A 277 -3.67 19.18 22.23
N ALA A 278 -2.76 18.70 21.37
CA ALA A 278 -2.06 19.54 20.41
C ALA A 278 -3.01 20.16 19.38
N ILE A 279 -3.98 19.39 18.87
CA ILE A 279 -5.03 19.89 17.96
C ILE A 279 -5.89 20.97 18.63
N ALA A 280 -6.29 20.76 19.89
CA ALA A 280 -7.08 21.73 20.63
C ALA A 280 -6.33 23.06 20.86
N ALA A 281 -5.01 22.99 21.05
CA ALA A 281 -4.18 24.18 21.20
C ALA A 281 -4.09 25.04 19.92
N GLU A 282 -4.32 24.45 18.74
CA GLU A 282 -4.33 25.17 17.44
C GLU A 282 -5.67 25.82 17.11
N THR A 283 -6.75 25.39 17.75
CA THR A 283 -8.11 25.89 17.50
C THR A 283 -8.58 26.67 18.72
N PRO A 284 -8.04 27.87 19.02
CA PRO A 284 -8.53 28.65 20.14
C PRO A 284 -9.99 29.03 19.90
N ALA A 285 -10.79 28.89 20.96
CA ALA A 285 -12.23 29.15 21.00
C ALA A 285 -12.63 30.56 20.51
#